data_AF-A0A0C1FU74-F1
#
_entry.id   AF-A0A0C1FU74-F1
#
_cell.length_a   1.000
_cell.length_b   1.000
_cell.length_c   1.000
_cell.angle_alpha   90.00
_cell.angle_beta   90.00
_cell.angle_gamma   90.00
#
_symmetry.space_group_name_H-M   'P 1'
#
loop_
_entity.id
_entity.type
_entity.pdbx_description
1 polymer ?
#
loop_
_entity_poly.entity_id
_entity_poly.type
_entity_poly.pdbx_seq_one_letter_code
_entity_poly.pdbx_strand_id
1 'polypeptide(L)'
;MKFLITLIICLACYSSHAQTAKELVGKWKLVKQTNNGIVSTPENTYQVFSEDGVFNGINGDKSRKGKWKLSADNKQLTIKISVVSIAFSVDYFDAKKRIISSNKTGTLEYEKVTE
;
A
#
# COMPACT_ATOMS: atom_id res chain seq x y z
N MET A 1 -34.94 -21.92 -11.79
CA MET A 1 -33.57 -22.35 -11.41
C MET A 1 -32.46 -21.68 -12.22
N LYS A 2 -32.65 -21.31 -13.50
CA LYS A 2 -31.58 -20.65 -14.31
C LYS A 2 -31.12 -19.27 -13.79
N PHE A 3 -32.01 -18.49 -13.16
CA PHE A 3 -31.67 -17.16 -12.61
C PHE A 3 -30.86 -17.18 -11.31
N LEU A 4 -30.89 -18.29 -10.55
CA LEU A 4 -30.20 -18.37 -9.27
C LEU A 4 -28.67 -18.55 -9.44
N ILE A 5 -28.27 -19.24 -10.51
CA ILE A 5 -26.86 -19.54 -10.81
C ILE A 5 -26.14 -18.26 -11.30
N THR A 6 -26.82 -17.39 -12.05
CA THR A 6 -26.26 -16.12 -12.52
C THR A 6 -25.95 -15.15 -11.37
N LEU A 7 -26.79 -15.15 -10.33
CA LEU A 7 -26.60 -14.25 -9.17
C LEU A 7 -25.35 -14.63 -8.36
N ILE A 8 -25.05 -15.91 -8.22
CA ILE A 8 -23.89 -16.40 -7.44
C ILE A 8 -22.56 -16.03 -8.13
N ILE A 9 -22.51 -16.00 -9.47
CA ILE A 9 -21.30 -15.65 -10.23
C ILE A 9 -20.97 -14.15 -10.11
N CYS A 10 -21.98 -13.27 -10.01
CA CYS A 10 -21.74 -11.83 -9.83
C CYS A 10 -21.20 -11.45 -8.44
N LEU A 11 -21.52 -12.20 -7.39
CA LEU A 11 -21.02 -11.90 -6.03
C LEU A 11 -19.54 -12.29 -5.83
N ALA A 12 -19.03 -13.28 -6.55
CA ALA A 12 -17.65 -13.75 -6.41
C ALA A 12 -16.59 -12.77 -6.97
N CYS A 13 -16.98 -11.83 -7.83
CA CYS A 13 -16.05 -10.84 -8.39
C CYS A 13 -15.70 -9.70 -7.41
N TYR A 14 -16.48 -9.47 -6.36
CA TYR A 14 -16.24 -8.37 -5.41
C TYR A 14 -15.31 -8.75 -4.25
N SER A 15 -15.14 -10.04 -3.95
CA SER A 15 -14.36 -10.50 -2.80
C SER A 15 -12.85 -10.31 -2.94
N SER A 16 -12.32 -10.26 -4.17
CA SER A 16 -10.89 -10.07 -4.43
C SER A 16 -10.40 -8.64 -4.12
N HIS A 17 -11.28 -7.63 -4.21
CA HIS A 17 -10.92 -6.22 -4.01
C HIS A 17 -10.79 -5.84 -2.53
N ALA A 18 -11.64 -6.39 -1.66
CA ALA A 18 -11.54 -6.16 -0.22
C ALA A 18 -10.31 -6.86 0.39
N GLN A 19 -9.86 -7.95 -0.23
CA GLN A 19 -8.74 -8.75 0.25
C GLN A 19 -7.42 -7.97 0.25
N THR A 20 -7.10 -7.24 -0.82
CA THR A 20 -5.84 -6.46 -0.94
C THR A 20 -5.81 -5.25 -0.02
N ALA A 21 -6.92 -4.52 0.13
CA ALA A 21 -7.00 -3.40 1.07
C ALA A 21 -6.79 -3.89 2.52
N LYS A 22 -7.33 -5.05 2.86
CA LYS A 22 -7.11 -5.70 4.15
C LYS A 22 -5.67 -6.17 4.34
N GLU A 23 -5.05 -6.71 3.29
CA GLU A 23 -3.63 -7.09 3.30
C GLU A 23 -2.70 -5.87 3.47
N LEU A 24 -3.12 -4.68 3.04
CA LEU A 24 -2.32 -3.47 3.16
C LEU A 24 -2.25 -2.94 4.59
N VAL A 25 -3.31 -3.14 5.37
CA VAL A 25 -3.37 -2.74 6.78
C VAL A 25 -2.27 -3.42 7.58
N GLY A 26 -1.60 -2.64 8.43
CA GLY A 26 -0.48 -3.06 9.25
C GLY A 26 0.75 -2.16 9.10
N LYS A 27 1.86 -2.60 9.70
CA LYS A 27 3.15 -1.90 9.70
C LYS A 27 4.07 -2.52 8.64
N TRP A 28 4.73 -1.65 7.88
CA TRP A 28 5.62 -2.00 6.78
C TRP A 28 6.96 -1.32 6.97
N LYS A 29 8.06 -2.07 6.86
CA LYS A 29 9.44 -1.55 6.94
C LYS A 29 9.96 -1.32 5.53
N LEU A 30 10.54 -0.15 5.27
CA LEU A 30 11.25 0.12 4.02
C LEU A 30 12.59 -0.62 4.07
N VAL A 31 12.77 -1.60 3.18
CA VAL A 31 13.99 -2.44 3.15
C VAL A 31 14.92 -2.06 2.00
N LYS A 32 14.39 -1.42 0.95
CA LYS A 32 15.19 -0.94 -0.17
C LYS A 32 14.50 0.24 -0.85
N GLN A 33 15.29 1.25 -1.18
CA GLN A 33 14.89 2.41 -1.97
C GLN A 33 15.86 2.58 -3.13
N THR A 34 15.32 2.70 -4.34
CA THR A 34 16.06 3.03 -5.56
C THR A 34 15.58 4.37 -6.09
N ASN A 35 16.45 5.38 -6.12
CA ASN A 35 16.14 6.70 -6.66
C ASN A 35 17.27 7.16 -7.58
N ASN A 36 16.94 7.52 -8.83
CA ASN A 36 17.92 7.92 -9.86
C ASN A 36 19.11 6.95 -10.00
N GLY A 37 18.84 5.64 -9.95
CA GLY A 37 19.87 4.59 -10.04
C GLY A 37 20.65 4.33 -8.74
N ILE A 38 20.48 5.17 -7.71
CA ILE A 38 21.13 4.97 -6.40
C ILE A 38 20.26 4.07 -5.54
N VAL A 39 20.82 2.96 -5.09
CA VAL A 39 20.19 2.01 -4.18
C VAL A 39 20.63 2.31 -2.74
N SER A 40 19.67 2.37 -1.82
CA SER A 40 19.90 2.59 -0.40
C SER A 40 18.97 1.72 0.43
N THR A 41 19.37 1.44 1.66
CA THR A 41 18.58 0.71 2.64
C THR A 41 18.33 1.63 3.84
N PRO A 42 17.20 2.35 3.87
CA PRO A 42 16.91 3.27 4.97
C PRO A 42 16.76 2.54 6.30
N GLU A 43 17.48 3.01 7.32
CA GLU A 43 17.30 2.53 8.68
C GLU A 43 16.02 3.11 9.28
N ASN A 44 15.29 2.29 10.05
CA ASN A 44 14.14 2.71 10.86
C ASN A 44 13.06 3.53 10.12
N THR A 45 12.82 3.23 8.85
CA THR A 45 11.74 3.85 8.07
C THR A 45 10.57 2.91 7.93
N TYR A 46 9.38 3.35 8.34
CA TYR A 46 8.17 2.54 8.36
C TYR A 46 6.96 3.29 7.80
N GLN A 47 5.98 2.52 7.33
CA GLN A 47 4.65 2.98 6.99
C GLN A 47 3.62 2.16 7.74
N VAL A 48 2.64 2.82 8.37
CA VAL A 48 1.54 2.16 9.07
C VAL A 48 0.23 2.56 8.42
N PHE A 49 -0.56 1.56 8.03
CA PHE A 49 -1.89 1.71 7.45
C PHE A 49 -2.92 1.10 8.38
N SER A 50 -3.96 1.85 8.73
CA SER A 50 -5.08 1.37 9.56
C SER A 50 -6.36 1.22 8.73
N GLU A 51 -7.28 0.38 9.22
CA GLU A 51 -8.56 0.07 8.56
C GLU A 51 -9.46 1.30 8.37
N ASP A 52 -9.32 2.30 9.23
CA ASP A 52 -10.05 3.58 9.17
C ASP A 52 -9.49 4.57 8.11
N GLY A 53 -8.50 4.13 7.31
CA GLY A 53 -7.90 4.95 6.26
C GLY A 53 -6.83 5.92 6.75
N VAL A 54 -6.38 5.81 8.01
CA VAL A 54 -5.27 6.62 8.55
C VAL A 54 -3.93 6.03 8.12
N PHE A 55 -3.02 6.93 7.74
CA PHE A 55 -1.64 6.64 7.39
C PHE A 55 -0.69 7.27 8.41
N ASN A 56 0.37 6.56 8.79
CA ASN A 56 1.47 7.12 9.57
C ASN A 56 2.82 6.72 8.96
N GLY A 57 3.56 7.67 8.42
CA GLY A 57 4.93 7.48 7.95
C GLY A 57 5.92 7.81 9.06
N ILE A 58 6.86 6.90 9.32
CA ILE A 58 7.86 7.00 10.40
C ILE A 58 9.26 6.98 9.76
N ASN A 59 10.14 7.86 10.21
CA ASN A 59 11.55 7.88 9.86
C ASN A 59 12.35 8.26 11.11
N GLY A 60 12.96 7.25 11.74
CA GLY A 60 13.56 7.39 13.08
C GLY A 60 12.53 7.89 14.08
N ASP A 61 12.85 8.98 14.80
CA ASP A 61 11.97 9.59 15.80
C ASP A 61 10.89 10.52 15.21
N LYS A 62 10.91 10.75 13.89
CA LYS A 62 9.95 11.62 13.21
C LYS A 62 8.79 10.81 12.67
N SER A 63 7.58 11.33 12.83
CA SER A 63 6.37 10.75 12.25
C SER A 63 5.52 11.78 11.53
N ARG A 64 4.79 11.36 10.49
CA ARG A 64 3.83 12.19 9.75
C ARG A 64 2.56 11.40 9.52
N LYS A 65 1.46 11.94 10.03
CA LYS A 65 0.11 11.39 9.84
C LYS A 65 -0.52 11.88 8.54
N GLY A 66 -1.33 11.04 7.95
CA GLY A 66 -2.04 11.31 6.71
C GLY A 66 -3.23 10.38 6.53
N LYS A 67 -3.72 10.34 5.30
CA LYS A 67 -4.74 9.38 4.84
C LYS A 67 -4.20 8.57 3.68
N TRP A 68 -4.72 7.38 3.49
CA TRP A 68 -4.39 6.55 2.34
C TRP A 68 -5.65 6.11 1.60
N LYS A 69 -5.48 5.78 0.31
CA LYS A 69 -6.51 5.16 -0.52
C LYS A 69 -5.84 4.26 -1.54
N LEU A 70 -6.36 3.05 -1.69
CA LEU A 70 -6.01 2.14 -2.78
C LEU A 70 -7.05 2.28 -3.90
N SER A 71 -6.61 2.31 -5.16
CA SER A 71 -7.51 2.30 -6.32
C SER A 71 -8.30 0.99 -6.39
N ALA A 72 -9.45 1.02 -7.06
CA ALA A 72 -10.33 -0.16 -7.14
C ALA A 72 -9.65 -1.37 -7.79
N ASP A 73 -8.71 -1.13 -8.70
CA ASP A 73 -7.91 -2.15 -9.39
C ASP A 73 -6.63 -2.54 -8.65
N ASN A 74 -6.39 -1.98 -7.45
CA ASN A 74 -5.19 -2.17 -6.63
C ASN A 74 -3.87 -1.71 -7.24
N LYS A 75 -3.90 -1.03 -8.39
CA LYS A 75 -2.68 -0.62 -9.10
C LYS A 75 -2.11 0.70 -8.63
N GLN A 76 -2.85 1.46 -7.82
CA GLN A 76 -2.43 2.78 -7.36
C GLN A 76 -2.71 2.98 -5.88
N LEU A 77 -1.67 3.30 -5.10
CA LEU A 77 -1.76 3.72 -3.72
C LEU A 77 -1.57 5.23 -3.64
N THR A 78 -2.56 5.94 -3.12
CA THR A 78 -2.46 7.38 -2.86
C THR A 78 -2.26 7.63 -1.37
N ILE A 79 -1.22 8.39 -1.02
CA ILE A 79 -0.95 8.86 0.34
C ILE A 79 -1.10 10.38 0.37
N LYS A 80 -1.94 10.88 1.28
CA LYS A 80 -2.20 12.31 1.47
C LYS A 80 -1.74 12.75 2.86
N ILE A 81 -0.78 13.66 2.92
CA ILE A 81 -0.25 14.26 4.16
C ILE A 81 -0.43 15.77 4.06
N SER A 82 -1.34 16.33 4.87
CA SER A 82 -1.72 17.74 4.82
C SER A 82 -2.14 18.17 3.39
N VAL A 83 -1.45 19.16 2.79
CA VAL A 83 -1.67 19.65 1.43
C VAL A 83 -1.00 18.79 0.34
N VAL A 84 -0.10 17.88 0.70
CA VAL A 84 0.65 17.06 -0.26
C VAL A 84 -0.09 15.74 -0.50
N SER A 85 -0.25 15.40 -1.78
CA SER A 85 -0.73 14.10 -2.23
C SER A 85 0.31 13.45 -3.14
N ILE A 86 0.61 12.18 -2.89
CA ILE A 86 1.52 11.38 -3.71
C ILE A 86 0.76 10.12 -4.11
N ALA A 87 0.66 9.91 -5.43
CA ALA A 87 0.17 8.67 -6.00
C ALA A 87 1.39 7.79 -6.34
N PHE A 88 1.32 6.54 -5.94
CA PHE A 88 2.30 5.50 -6.22
C PHE A 88 1.65 4.43 -7.09
N SER A 89 2.37 3.96 -8.10
CA SER A 89 2.06 2.70 -8.76
C SER A 89 2.38 1.55 -7.83
N VAL A 90 1.52 0.53 -7.79
CA VAL A 90 1.76 -0.72 -7.06
C VAL A 90 2.33 -1.72 -8.05
N ASP A 91 3.65 -1.89 -8.02
CA ASP A 91 4.38 -2.74 -8.97
C ASP A 91 4.32 -4.21 -8.55
N TYR A 92 4.27 -4.46 -7.24
CA TYR A 92 4.10 -5.79 -6.66
C TYR A 92 3.45 -5.68 -5.29
N PHE A 93 2.56 -6.62 -4.94
CA PHE A 93 1.94 -6.67 -3.63
C PHE A 93 1.48 -8.06 -3.24
N ASP A 94 1.92 -8.53 -2.08
CA ASP A 94 1.41 -9.71 -1.41
C ASP A 94 1.34 -9.48 0.13
N ALA A 95 1.04 -10.54 0.89
CA ALA A 95 0.90 -10.47 2.34
C ALA A 95 2.19 -10.10 3.11
N LYS A 96 3.37 -10.22 2.51
CA LYS A 96 4.69 -10.04 3.16
C LYS A 96 5.51 -8.92 2.54
N LYS A 97 5.28 -8.59 1.28
CA LYS A 97 6.13 -7.74 0.47
C LYS A 97 5.30 -6.82 -0.41
N ARG A 98 5.77 -5.59 -0.56
CA ARG A 98 5.17 -4.61 -1.46
C ARG A 98 6.24 -3.78 -2.14
N ILE A 99 6.12 -3.59 -3.44
CA ILE A 99 6.96 -2.68 -4.22
C ILE A 99 6.04 -1.62 -4.81
N ILE A 100 6.38 -0.35 -4.54
CA ILE A 100 5.66 0.80 -5.08
C ILE A 100 6.63 1.77 -5.73
N SER A 101 6.17 2.51 -6.74
CA SER A 101 7.00 3.50 -7.43
C SER A 101 6.28 4.82 -7.65
N SER A 102 7.05 5.91 -7.64
CA SER A 102 6.56 7.21 -8.10
C SER A 102 7.70 8.02 -8.70
N ASN A 103 7.36 8.94 -9.61
CA ASN A 103 8.34 9.87 -10.19
C ASN A 103 8.98 10.80 -9.14
N LYS A 104 8.41 10.91 -7.94
CA LYS A 104 8.92 11.77 -6.85
C LYS A 104 9.91 11.06 -5.92
N THR A 105 9.77 9.74 -5.76
CA THR A 105 10.49 8.97 -4.74
C THR A 105 11.35 7.84 -5.33
N GLY A 106 11.18 7.54 -6.61
CA GLY A 106 11.70 6.32 -7.21
C GLY A 106 10.93 5.09 -6.75
N THR A 107 11.60 3.94 -6.73
CA THR A 107 11.03 2.64 -6.34
C THR A 107 11.33 2.35 -4.88
N LEU A 108 10.31 1.94 -4.14
CA LEU A 108 10.36 1.64 -2.72
C LEU A 108 9.86 0.22 -2.48
N GLU A 109 10.69 -0.59 -1.84
CA GLU A 109 10.40 -1.97 -1.49
C GLU A 109 10.23 -2.10 0.02
N TYR A 110 9.10 -2.67 0.41
CA TYR A 110 8.67 -2.81 1.78
C TYR A 110 8.45 -4.28 2.13
N GLU A 111 8.75 -4.60 3.39
CA GLU A 111 8.38 -5.86 4.01
C GLU A 111 7.38 -5.60 5.14
N LYS A 112 6.40 -6.49 5.28
CA LYS A 112 5.41 -6.42 6.35
C LYS A 112 6.08 -6.82 7.65
N VAL A 113 5.91 -5.99 8.67
CA VAL A 113 6.38 -6.31 10.02
C VAL A 113 5.34 -7.25 10.63
N THR A 114 5.71 -8.52 10.75
CA THR A 114 4.99 -9.49 11.57
C THR A 114 5.48 -9.36 13.00
N GLU A 115 4.56 -9.25 13.95
CA GLU A 115 4.87 -9.42 15.38
C GLU A 115 5.28 -10.85 15.70
#